data_AF-A0A5B0DDV0-F1
#
_entry.id   AF-A0A5B0DDV0-F1
#
_cell.length_a   1.000
_cell.length_b   1.000
_cell.length_c   1.000
_cell.angle_alpha   90.00
_cell.angle_beta   90.00
_cell.angle_gamma   90.00
#
_symmetry.space_group_name_H-M   'P 1'
#
loop_
_entity.id
_entity.type
_entity.pdbx_description
1 polymer ?
#
loop_
_entity_poly.entity_id
_entity_poly.type
_entity_poly.pdbx_seq_one_letter_code
_entity_poly.pdbx_strand_id
1 'polypeptide(L)'
;MTNKGGVDLTFRENMPKSDYWKIRLYDYRTEELAVKEVDLNKVVEDYEAGFFPMYFKFAEYRNNPKNVINIEVKDNQGTMKTFVLNIDSGKVEGEYQKRVDIYEEGPYFYYTTLDQHTENKGYLVNHVIGTYGDWKAEGKVIDTNINLFEEYPEIEKKITEEGWILNPQEEYVTSEEWFDKVLYWMAPKGEEKLTIYGIDTKGQVSDTPLTTYAEYEAWVQKQRSEGKINETN
;
A
#
# COMPACT_ATOMS: atom_id res chain seq x y z
N MET A 1 23.49 1.94 -22.29
CA MET A 1 24.76 2.64 -22.60
C MET A 1 25.67 2.55 -21.39
N THR A 2 26.75 1.76 -21.44
CA THR A 2 27.67 1.49 -20.31
C THR A 2 29.09 2.04 -20.53
N ASN A 3 29.32 2.79 -21.61
CA ASN A 3 30.61 3.40 -21.91
C ASN A 3 30.49 4.93 -21.92
N LYS A 4 31.36 5.62 -21.18
CA LYS A 4 31.52 7.09 -21.21
C LYS A 4 33.00 7.43 -21.37
N GLY A 5 33.34 8.17 -22.43
CA GLY A 5 34.75 8.54 -22.69
C GLY A 5 35.69 7.35 -22.95
N GLY A 6 35.17 6.23 -23.44
CA GLY A 6 35.96 5.01 -23.72
C GLY A 6 36.24 4.13 -22.50
N VAL A 7 35.65 4.43 -21.35
CA VAL A 7 35.78 3.62 -20.12
C VAL A 7 34.53 2.78 -19.90
N ASP A 8 34.74 1.50 -19.65
CA ASP A 8 33.71 0.52 -19.30
C ASP A 8 33.27 0.70 -17.85
N LEU A 9 32.03 1.18 -17.67
CA LEU A 9 31.42 1.48 -16.39
C LEU A 9 30.75 0.26 -15.73
N THR A 10 30.85 -0.92 -16.33
CA THR A 10 30.31 -2.17 -15.75
C THR A 10 31.12 -2.60 -14.52
N PHE A 11 32.38 -2.16 -14.41
CA PHE A 11 33.24 -2.40 -13.25
C PHE A 11 33.12 -1.26 -12.24
N ARG A 12 32.86 -1.62 -10.97
CA ARG A 12 32.59 -0.68 -9.87
C ARG A 12 33.70 0.37 -9.66
N GLU A 13 34.95 -0.02 -9.87
CA GLU A 13 36.12 0.86 -9.77
C GLU A 13 36.17 1.97 -10.83
N ASN A 14 35.49 1.76 -11.96
CA ASN A 14 35.46 2.70 -13.10
C ASN A 14 34.24 3.60 -13.10
N MET A 15 33.24 3.35 -12.24
CA MET A 15 32.12 4.27 -12.07
C MET A 15 32.60 5.56 -11.38
N PRO A 16 32.33 6.74 -11.97
CA PRO A 16 32.61 8.00 -11.30
C PRO A 16 31.95 8.00 -9.92
N LYS A 17 32.68 8.39 -8.87
CA LYS A 17 32.14 8.46 -7.50
C LYS A 17 30.89 9.35 -7.38
N SER A 18 30.65 10.22 -8.35
CA SER A 18 29.45 11.06 -8.48
C SER A 18 28.20 10.33 -8.99
N ASP A 19 28.30 9.14 -9.57
CA ASP A 19 27.17 8.44 -10.21
C ASP A 19 26.45 7.42 -9.29
N TYR A 20 26.89 7.24 -8.04
CA TYR A 20 26.30 6.25 -7.12
C TYR A 20 24.89 6.60 -6.62
N TRP A 21 24.45 7.85 -6.76
CA TRP A 21 23.25 8.36 -6.10
C TRP A 21 22.31 9.11 -7.05
N LYS A 22 22.09 8.59 -8.25
CA LYS A 22 21.14 9.14 -9.22
C LYS A 22 19.90 8.26 -9.34
N ILE A 23 18.72 8.88 -9.31
CA ILE A 23 17.42 8.22 -9.51
C ILE A 23 16.81 8.74 -10.81
N ARG A 24 16.21 7.84 -11.59
CA ARG A 24 15.39 8.17 -12.75
C ARG A 24 13.95 7.81 -12.48
N LEU A 25 13.07 8.80 -12.54
CA LEU A 25 11.64 8.65 -12.34
C LEU A 25 10.96 8.67 -13.71
N TYR A 26 10.06 7.73 -13.94
CA TYR A 26 9.30 7.59 -15.18
C TYR A 26 7.82 7.83 -14.89
N ASP A 27 7.18 8.67 -15.70
CA ASP A 27 5.72 8.77 -15.74
C ASP A 27 5.17 7.78 -16.77
N TYR A 28 4.55 6.70 -16.30
CA TYR A 28 3.96 5.67 -17.16
C TYR A 28 2.57 6.05 -17.69
N ARG A 29 2.02 7.20 -17.29
CA ARG A 29 0.72 7.69 -17.79
C ARG A 29 0.85 8.38 -19.15
N THR A 30 2.06 8.75 -19.55
CA THR A 30 2.35 9.42 -20.81
C THR A 30 3.06 8.47 -21.76
N GLU A 31 2.73 8.51 -23.06
CA GLU A 31 3.43 7.73 -24.09
C GLU A 31 4.92 8.11 -24.19
N GLU A 32 5.23 9.37 -23.85
CA GLU A 32 6.60 9.81 -23.62
C GLU A 32 7.02 9.42 -22.21
N LEU A 33 8.00 8.52 -22.08
CA LEU A 33 8.65 8.21 -20.82
C LEU A 33 9.41 9.45 -20.33
N ALA A 34 8.72 10.38 -19.67
CA ALA A 34 9.33 11.55 -19.08
C ALA A 34 10.34 11.08 -18.02
N VAL A 35 11.63 11.35 -18.25
CA VAL A 35 12.70 11.01 -17.32
C VAL A 35 13.03 12.23 -16.48
N LYS A 36 12.61 12.21 -15.21
CA LYS A 36 13.15 13.13 -14.20
C LYS A 36 14.36 12.46 -13.56
N GLU A 37 15.56 12.98 -13.87
CA GLU A 37 16.79 12.55 -13.22
C GLU A 37 17.01 13.39 -11.94
N VAL A 38 17.19 12.72 -10.81
CA VAL A 38 17.46 13.34 -9.51
C VAL A 38 18.83 12.88 -9.03
N ASP A 39 19.73 13.84 -8.80
CA ASP A 39 21.03 13.59 -8.17
C ASP A 39 20.89 13.80 -6.65
N LEU A 40 20.88 12.70 -5.89
CA LEU A 40 20.70 12.78 -4.44
C LEU A 40 21.90 13.41 -3.73
N ASN A 41 23.12 13.32 -4.26
CA ASN A 41 24.24 14.05 -3.66
C ASN A 41 23.97 15.55 -3.73
N LYS A 42 23.52 16.04 -4.89
CA LYS A 42 23.16 17.44 -5.07
C LYS A 42 21.98 17.85 -4.20
N VAL A 43 20.92 17.04 -4.16
CA VAL A 43 19.72 17.33 -3.37
C VAL A 43 20.04 17.39 -1.86
N VAL A 44 20.89 16.50 -1.37
CA VAL A 44 21.35 16.49 0.04
C VAL A 44 22.21 17.72 0.33
N GLU A 45 23.22 18.00 -0.51
CA GLU A 45 24.12 19.15 -0.33
C GLU A 45 23.38 20.50 -0.42
N ASP A 46 22.40 20.62 -1.33
CA ASP A 46 21.58 21.82 -1.48
C ASP A 46 20.66 22.05 -0.25
N TYR A 47 20.27 20.99 0.47
CA TYR A 47 19.43 21.08 1.67
C TYR A 47 20.26 21.33 2.94
N GLU A 48 21.27 20.50 3.19
CA GLU A 48 22.17 20.63 4.34
C GLU A 48 23.58 20.15 3.97
N ALA A 49 24.44 21.13 3.65
CA ALA A 49 25.81 20.89 3.24
C ALA A 49 26.63 20.10 4.28
N GLY A 50 27.51 19.22 3.81
CA GLY A 50 28.36 18.40 4.66
C GLY A 50 27.77 17.05 5.08
N PHE A 51 26.52 16.78 4.71
CA PHE A 51 25.93 15.45 4.70
C PHE A 51 26.09 14.78 3.34
N PHE A 52 26.14 13.45 3.32
CA PHE A 52 26.12 12.65 2.10
C PHE A 52 25.13 11.48 2.22
N PRO A 53 24.46 11.10 1.12
CA PRO A 53 23.53 9.97 1.12
C PRO A 53 24.26 8.63 1.38
N MET A 54 23.63 7.77 2.17
CA MET A 54 24.09 6.41 2.47
C MET A 54 23.12 5.31 2.05
N TYR A 55 21.82 5.63 2.00
CA TYR A 55 20.75 4.72 1.63
C TYR A 55 19.52 5.54 1.22
N PHE A 56 18.63 4.96 0.42
CA PHE A 56 17.31 5.54 0.22
C PHE A 56 16.24 4.45 0.11
N LYS A 57 15.01 4.81 0.48
CA LYS A 57 13.82 3.99 0.27
C LYS A 57 12.68 4.84 -0.28
N PHE A 58 11.90 4.26 -1.18
CA PHE A 58 10.61 4.82 -1.55
C PHE A 58 9.66 4.69 -0.36
N ALA A 59 8.88 5.73 -0.10
CA ALA A 59 7.80 5.68 0.87
C ALA A 59 6.56 6.33 0.27
N GLU A 60 5.45 5.64 0.47
CA GLU A 60 4.13 5.98 -0.02
C GLU A 60 3.22 6.25 1.17
N TYR A 61 2.29 7.18 0.98
CA TYR A 61 1.79 8.02 2.05
C TYR A 61 0.40 8.57 1.67
N ARG A 62 -0.57 8.54 2.59
CA ARG A 62 -1.94 9.01 2.31
C ARG A 62 -2.02 10.52 2.09
N ASN A 63 -1.32 11.30 2.93
CA ASN A 63 -1.31 12.76 2.87
C ASN A 63 -0.08 13.32 2.15
N ASN A 64 -0.19 14.55 1.67
CA ASN A 64 0.85 15.23 0.91
C ASN A 64 2.12 15.50 1.74
N PRO A 65 3.34 15.19 1.25
CA PRO A 65 3.63 14.49 0.00
C PRO A 65 3.30 12.99 0.05
N LYS A 66 2.59 12.50 -0.99
CA LYS A 66 2.13 11.10 -1.09
C LYS A 66 3.22 10.12 -1.54
N ASN A 67 4.14 10.58 -2.38
CA ASN A 67 5.25 9.75 -2.86
C ASN A 67 6.55 10.49 -2.54
N VAL A 68 7.36 9.89 -1.68
CA VAL A 68 8.66 10.46 -1.29
C VAL A 68 9.78 9.45 -1.43
N ILE A 69 11.00 9.98 -1.43
CA ILE A 69 12.21 9.20 -1.21
C ILE A 69 12.78 9.61 0.14
N ASN A 70 12.81 8.68 1.10
CA ASN A 70 13.50 8.87 2.37
C ASN A 70 14.97 8.55 2.15
N ILE A 71 15.82 9.55 2.31
CA ILE A 71 17.27 9.48 2.09
C ILE A 71 17.95 9.44 3.45
N GLU A 72 18.55 8.32 3.81
CA GLU A 72 19.44 8.28 4.98
C GLU A 72 20.76 8.95 4.63
N VAL A 73 21.15 9.92 5.44
CA VAL A 73 22.35 10.73 5.24
C VAL A 73 23.28 10.65 6.44
N LYS A 74 24.56 10.85 6.18
CA LYS A 74 25.61 10.85 7.19
C LYS A 74 26.57 12.02 6.98
N ASP A 75 27.07 12.60 8.07
CA ASP A 75 28.18 13.57 8.01
C ASP A 75 29.54 12.92 8.33
N ASN A 76 30.62 13.68 8.19
CA ASN A 76 31.97 13.20 8.50
C ASN A 76 32.21 12.93 10.00
N GLN A 77 31.36 13.44 10.89
CA GLN A 77 31.44 13.23 12.34
C GLN A 77 30.69 11.96 12.77
N GLY A 78 29.88 11.39 11.88
CA GLY A 78 29.09 10.20 12.11
C GLY A 78 27.63 10.46 12.45
N THR A 79 27.17 11.71 12.44
CA THR A 79 25.77 12.08 12.63
C THR A 79 24.93 11.47 11.52
N MET A 80 23.81 10.85 11.88
CA MET A 80 22.86 10.23 10.97
C MET A 80 21.54 10.99 10.99
N LYS A 81 20.96 11.23 9.81
CA LYS A 81 19.61 11.79 9.65
C LYS A 81 18.89 11.08 8.52
N THR A 82 17.58 11.33 8.41
CA THR A 82 16.80 10.93 7.23
C THR A 82 16.15 12.17 6.65
N PHE A 83 16.42 12.47 5.39
CA PHE A 83 15.83 13.59 4.65
C PHE A 83 14.68 13.09 3.78
N VAL A 84 13.62 13.88 3.67
CA VAL A 84 12.42 13.54 2.90
C VAL A 84 12.43 14.30 1.59
N LEU A 85 12.74 13.62 0.48
CA LEU A 85 12.67 14.17 -0.86
C LEU A 85 11.25 13.98 -1.43
N ASN A 86 10.56 15.07 -1.69
CA ASN A 86 9.29 15.05 -2.41
C ASN A 86 9.56 14.82 -3.90
N ILE A 87 8.98 13.75 -4.45
CA ILE A 87 9.17 13.32 -5.84
C ILE A 87 8.59 14.33 -6.83
N ASP A 88 7.45 14.93 -6.52
CA ASP A 88 6.77 15.90 -7.38
C ASP A 88 7.59 17.19 -7.46
N SER A 89 7.97 17.77 -6.32
CA SER A 89 8.73 19.02 -6.26
C SER A 89 10.20 18.84 -6.62
N GLY A 90 10.77 17.64 -6.43
CA GLY A 90 12.19 17.35 -6.60
C GLY A 90 13.09 17.99 -5.54
N LYS A 91 12.54 18.37 -4.37
CA LYS A 91 13.27 19.02 -3.28
C LYS A 91 13.13 18.26 -1.97
N VAL A 92 14.11 18.39 -1.09
CA VAL A 92 13.98 17.97 0.32
C VAL A 92 13.03 18.93 1.02
N GLU A 93 12.02 18.39 1.69
CA GLU A 93 11.04 19.18 2.45
C GLU A 93 11.38 19.27 3.94
N GLY A 94 12.23 18.39 4.43
CA GLY A 94 12.65 18.38 5.83
C GLY A 94 13.37 17.10 6.23
N GLU A 95 13.77 17.05 7.50
CA GLU A 95 14.09 15.81 8.18
C GLU A 95 12.82 14.96 8.40
N TYR A 96 12.97 13.64 8.32
CA TYR A 96 11.90 12.69 8.51
C TYR A 96 11.27 12.87 9.90
N GLN A 97 9.96 13.06 9.89
CA GLN A 97 9.12 12.98 11.07
C GLN A 97 8.22 11.76 10.92
N LYS A 98 7.99 11.03 12.02
CA LYS A 98 7.02 9.95 12.02
C LYS A 98 5.66 10.54 11.64
N ARG A 99 5.09 10.06 10.54
CA ARG A 99 3.75 10.47 10.14
C ARG A 99 2.73 9.49 10.69
N VAL A 100 1.55 10.00 11.03
CA VAL A 100 0.45 9.20 11.60
C VAL A 100 -0.32 8.44 10.52
N ASP A 101 -0.29 8.96 9.29
CA ASP A 101 -1.05 8.46 8.15
C ASP A 101 -0.39 7.28 7.43
N ILE A 102 0.75 6.80 7.94
CA ILE A 102 1.36 5.50 7.58
C ILE A 102 0.61 4.35 8.27
N TYR A 103 -0.14 4.66 9.34
CA TYR A 103 -0.80 3.71 10.21
C TYR A 103 -2.32 3.89 10.24
N GLU A 104 -2.87 4.72 9.34
CA GLU A 104 -4.30 4.67 9.03
C GLU A 104 -4.52 3.44 8.15
N GLU A 105 -4.38 2.30 8.79
CA GLU A 105 -4.64 1.02 8.19
C GLU A 105 -6.14 0.98 7.85
N GLY A 106 -6.47 0.56 6.63
CA GLY A 106 -7.83 0.64 6.09
C GLY A 106 -8.88 -0.18 6.88
N PRO A 107 -10.11 -0.33 6.37
CA PRO A 107 -11.08 -1.21 7.02
C PRO A 107 -10.54 -2.64 7.13
N TYR A 108 -10.53 -3.16 8.36
CA TYR A 108 -10.27 -4.56 8.67
C TYR A 108 -11.57 -5.29 8.96
N PHE A 109 -11.87 -6.27 8.14
CA PHE A 109 -13.14 -7.00 8.19
C PHE A 109 -13.15 -8.22 9.12
N TYR A 110 -12.05 -8.50 9.83
CA TYR A 110 -11.91 -9.64 10.76
C TYR A 110 -13.04 -9.73 11.80
N TYR A 111 -13.53 -8.59 12.27
CA TYR A 111 -14.63 -8.50 13.24
C TYR A 111 -15.97 -8.19 12.56
N THR A 112 -16.19 -8.73 11.36
CA THR A 112 -17.45 -8.56 10.63
C THR A 112 -17.91 -9.88 10.03
N THR A 113 -19.18 -9.97 9.67
CA THR A 113 -19.73 -11.11 8.94
C THR A 113 -19.18 -11.24 7.51
N LEU A 114 -18.42 -10.26 7.01
CA LEU A 114 -17.79 -10.35 5.70
C LEU A 114 -16.79 -11.49 5.64
N ASP A 115 -15.89 -11.60 6.62
CA ASP A 115 -14.83 -12.61 6.67
C ASP A 115 -15.43 -14.03 6.56
N GLN A 116 -16.46 -14.31 7.36
CA GLN A 116 -17.21 -15.58 7.32
C GLN A 116 -17.97 -15.80 5.99
N HIS A 117 -18.52 -14.73 5.41
CA HIS A 117 -19.20 -14.79 4.11
C HIS A 117 -18.23 -15.18 2.99
N THR A 118 -17.02 -14.62 3.03
CA THR A 118 -15.99 -14.79 2.00
C THR A 118 -15.18 -16.07 2.19
N GLU A 119 -14.99 -16.53 3.43
CA GLU A 119 -14.30 -17.78 3.75
C GLU A 119 -15.00 -18.99 3.12
N ASN A 120 -16.32 -19.08 3.23
CA ASN A 120 -17.10 -20.15 2.60
C ASN A 120 -17.02 -20.18 1.06
N LYS A 121 -16.50 -19.10 0.46
CA LYS A 121 -16.29 -18.93 -0.98
C LYS A 121 -14.83 -19.10 -1.40
N GLY A 122 -13.93 -19.30 -0.43
CA GLY A 122 -12.49 -19.50 -0.65
C GLY A 122 -11.64 -18.22 -0.61
N TYR A 123 -12.21 -17.09 -0.20
CA TYR A 123 -11.51 -15.80 -0.14
C TYR A 123 -11.16 -15.40 1.28
N LEU A 124 -9.92 -14.97 1.47
CA LEU A 124 -9.47 -14.24 2.65
C LEU A 124 -9.70 -12.76 2.39
N VAL A 125 -10.65 -12.13 3.09
CA VAL A 125 -10.98 -10.71 2.91
C VAL A 125 -10.81 -9.96 4.22
N ASN A 126 -9.72 -9.20 4.30
CA ASN A 126 -9.38 -8.29 5.39
C ASN A 126 -9.08 -6.90 4.78
N HIS A 127 -7.95 -6.26 5.11
CA HIS A 127 -7.51 -5.07 4.39
C HIS A 127 -7.20 -5.33 2.90
N VAL A 128 -7.07 -6.61 2.52
CA VAL A 128 -6.79 -7.11 1.16
C VAL A 128 -7.80 -8.18 0.76
N ILE A 129 -7.88 -8.46 -0.54
CA ILE A 129 -8.63 -9.60 -1.07
C ILE A 129 -7.64 -10.62 -1.63
N GLY A 130 -7.62 -11.82 -1.05
CA GLY A 130 -6.85 -12.96 -1.53
C GLY A 130 -7.62 -14.26 -1.40
N THR A 131 -6.94 -15.39 -1.50
CA THR A 131 -7.54 -16.73 -1.37
C THR A 131 -6.93 -17.48 -0.19
N TYR A 132 -7.70 -18.33 0.48
CA TYR A 132 -7.12 -19.24 1.48
C TYR A 132 -6.21 -20.28 0.81
N GLY A 133 -4.95 -20.34 1.23
CA GLY A 133 -3.97 -21.30 0.69
C GLY A 133 -4.42 -22.75 0.82
N ASP A 134 -5.07 -23.07 1.94
CA ASP A 134 -5.56 -24.42 2.23
C ASP A 134 -6.76 -24.81 1.34
N TRP A 135 -7.51 -23.86 0.77
CA TRP A 135 -8.64 -24.15 -0.12
C TRP A 135 -8.20 -24.94 -1.35
N LYS A 136 -7.09 -24.52 -1.96
CA LYS A 136 -6.46 -25.22 -3.09
C LYS A 136 -5.88 -26.57 -2.66
N ALA A 137 -5.23 -26.62 -1.50
CA ALA A 137 -4.65 -27.86 -0.97
C ALA A 137 -5.72 -28.93 -0.69
N GLU A 138 -6.92 -28.50 -0.30
CA GLU A 138 -8.10 -29.35 -0.06
C GLU A 138 -8.87 -29.71 -1.34
N GLY A 139 -8.45 -29.21 -2.51
CA GLY A 139 -9.12 -29.45 -3.79
C GLY A 139 -10.48 -28.78 -3.90
N LYS A 140 -10.77 -27.77 -3.06
CA LYS A 140 -12.00 -26.98 -3.12
C LYS A 140 -11.91 -25.94 -4.24
N VAL A 141 -13.06 -25.64 -4.84
CA VAL A 141 -13.18 -24.64 -5.90
C VAL A 141 -13.52 -23.29 -5.28
N ILE A 142 -12.87 -22.23 -5.76
CA ILE A 142 -13.18 -20.84 -5.36
C ILE A 142 -14.45 -20.40 -6.08
N ASP A 143 -15.37 -19.75 -5.36
CA ASP A 143 -16.60 -19.23 -5.95
C ASP A 143 -16.33 -17.96 -6.76
N THR A 144 -16.42 -18.06 -8.09
CA THR A 144 -16.19 -16.94 -9.01
C THR A 144 -17.48 -16.17 -9.37
N ASN A 145 -18.61 -16.50 -8.74
CA ASN A 145 -19.88 -15.81 -8.94
C ASN A 145 -20.01 -14.55 -8.08
N ILE A 146 -19.08 -13.62 -8.27
CA ILE A 146 -19.02 -12.32 -7.57
C ILE A 146 -18.82 -11.16 -8.56
N ASN A 147 -19.22 -9.95 -8.16
CA ASN A 147 -19.11 -8.74 -8.99
C ASN A 147 -17.66 -8.42 -9.40
N LEU A 148 -16.65 -8.77 -8.57
CA LEU A 148 -15.24 -8.53 -8.87
C LEU A 148 -14.84 -9.02 -10.27
N PHE A 149 -15.25 -10.24 -10.62
CA PHE A 149 -14.90 -10.87 -11.90
C PHE A 149 -15.88 -10.55 -13.02
N GLU A 150 -16.99 -9.87 -12.71
CA GLU A 150 -17.82 -9.22 -13.73
C GLU A 150 -17.19 -7.92 -14.20
N GLU A 151 -16.66 -7.09 -13.29
CA GLU A 151 -15.93 -5.87 -13.64
C GLU A 151 -14.54 -6.14 -14.22
N TYR A 152 -13.80 -7.09 -13.64
CA TYR A 152 -12.41 -7.39 -13.99
C TYR A 152 -12.22 -8.88 -14.30
N PRO A 153 -12.75 -9.39 -15.43
CA PRO A 153 -12.60 -10.81 -15.78
C PRO A 153 -11.13 -11.24 -15.95
N GLU A 154 -10.23 -10.31 -16.28
CA GLU A 154 -8.81 -10.58 -16.49
C GLU A 154 -8.01 -10.93 -15.23
N ILE A 155 -8.53 -10.62 -14.04
CA ILE A 155 -7.87 -10.93 -12.77
C ILE A 155 -8.37 -12.24 -12.12
N GLU A 156 -9.44 -12.85 -12.64
CA GLU A 156 -10.04 -14.06 -12.07
C GLU A 156 -9.02 -15.17 -11.88
N LYS A 157 -8.29 -15.55 -12.94
CA LYS A 157 -7.25 -16.60 -12.86
C LYS A 157 -6.05 -16.18 -12.02
N LYS A 158 -5.70 -14.89 -12.05
CA LYS A 158 -4.56 -14.38 -11.28
C LYS A 158 -4.79 -14.58 -9.79
N ILE A 159 -5.99 -14.25 -9.30
CA ILE A 159 -6.36 -14.45 -7.91
C ILE A 159 -6.60 -15.94 -7.63
N THR A 160 -7.45 -16.59 -8.42
CA THR A 160 -7.92 -17.95 -8.12
C THR A 160 -6.91 -19.05 -8.42
N GLU A 161 -5.94 -18.86 -9.31
CA GLU A 161 -4.96 -19.89 -9.71
C GLU A 161 -3.52 -19.46 -9.39
N GLU A 162 -3.14 -18.22 -9.68
CA GLU A 162 -1.75 -17.74 -9.54
C GLU A 162 -1.41 -17.16 -8.17
N GLY A 163 -2.40 -16.99 -7.27
CA GLY A 163 -2.18 -16.53 -5.90
C GLY A 163 -1.93 -15.04 -5.77
N TRP A 164 -2.42 -14.23 -6.73
CA TRP A 164 -2.39 -12.78 -6.60
C TRP A 164 -3.28 -12.31 -5.46
N ILE A 165 -2.86 -11.22 -4.82
CA ILE A 165 -3.59 -10.54 -3.75
C ILE A 165 -3.92 -9.14 -4.26
N LEU A 166 -5.16 -8.71 -4.06
CA LEU A 166 -5.61 -7.36 -4.37
C LEU A 166 -5.50 -6.48 -3.12
N ASN A 167 -4.67 -5.45 -3.21
CA ASN A 167 -4.47 -4.47 -2.15
C ASN A 167 -5.08 -3.12 -2.59
N PRO A 168 -5.64 -2.33 -1.67
CA PRO A 168 -5.94 -0.94 -1.96
C PRO A 168 -4.64 -0.20 -2.26
N GLN A 169 -4.67 0.69 -3.25
CA GLN A 169 -3.60 1.66 -3.42
C GLN A 169 -3.86 2.79 -2.41
N GLU A 170 -3.37 2.63 -1.18
CA GLU A 170 -3.78 3.41 0.00
C GLU A 170 -3.59 4.92 -0.16
N GLU A 171 -2.70 5.34 -1.05
CA GLU A 171 -2.44 6.76 -1.36
C GLU A 171 -3.52 7.37 -2.26
N TYR A 172 -4.26 6.56 -3.01
CA TYR A 172 -5.25 7.01 -3.99
C TYR A 172 -6.67 6.55 -3.68
N VAL A 173 -6.82 5.54 -2.82
CA VAL A 173 -8.10 4.99 -2.40
C VAL A 173 -8.31 5.31 -0.92
N THR A 174 -9.35 6.09 -0.64
CA THR A 174 -9.76 6.36 0.74
C THR A 174 -10.28 5.08 1.40
N SER A 175 -10.22 5.01 2.73
CA SER A 175 -10.77 3.88 3.49
C SER A 175 -12.27 3.68 3.24
N GLU A 176 -13.02 4.76 3.00
CA GLU A 176 -14.44 4.71 2.64
C GLU A 176 -14.66 4.10 1.25
N GLU A 177 -13.91 4.57 0.23
CA GLU A 177 -13.98 3.99 -1.12
C GLU A 177 -13.59 2.51 -1.13
N TRP A 178 -12.55 2.13 -0.37
CA TRP A 178 -12.15 0.74 -0.24
C TRP A 178 -13.23 -0.10 0.44
N PHE A 179 -13.82 0.40 1.54
CA PHE A 179 -14.91 -0.27 2.23
C PHE A 179 -16.08 -0.57 1.30
N ASP A 180 -16.59 0.45 0.60
CA ASP A 180 -17.72 0.29 -0.31
C ASP A 180 -17.39 -0.64 -1.48
N LYS A 181 -16.18 -0.55 -2.04
CA LYS A 181 -15.75 -1.41 -3.15
C LYS A 181 -15.60 -2.87 -2.75
N VAL A 182 -15.06 -3.16 -1.58
CA VAL A 182 -14.96 -4.55 -1.09
C VAL A 182 -16.36 -5.16 -0.91
N LEU A 183 -17.30 -4.43 -0.32
CA LEU A 183 -18.68 -4.92 -0.15
C LEU A 183 -19.42 -5.11 -1.47
N TYR A 184 -19.17 -4.24 -2.45
CA TYR A 184 -19.68 -4.39 -3.81
C TYR A 184 -19.07 -5.61 -4.51
N TRP A 185 -17.73 -5.72 -4.53
CA TRP A 185 -17.01 -6.74 -5.28
C TRP A 185 -17.24 -8.17 -4.77
N MET A 186 -17.41 -8.34 -3.45
CA MET A 186 -17.68 -9.65 -2.84
C MET A 186 -19.17 -10.04 -2.90
N ALA A 187 -20.06 -9.13 -3.31
CA ALA A 187 -21.46 -9.46 -3.56
C ALA A 187 -21.61 -10.38 -4.78
N PRO A 188 -22.63 -11.25 -4.80
CA PRO A 188 -22.98 -12.03 -5.98
C PRO A 188 -23.17 -11.15 -7.23
N LYS A 189 -22.88 -11.72 -8.41
CA LYS A 189 -23.04 -11.01 -9.70
C LYS A 189 -24.45 -10.41 -9.84
N GLY A 190 -24.49 -9.12 -10.14
CA GLY A 190 -25.74 -8.35 -10.30
C GLY A 190 -26.38 -7.86 -9.01
N GLU A 191 -25.81 -8.14 -7.83
CA GLU A 191 -26.24 -7.53 -6.57
C GLU A 191 -25.50 -6.21 -6.32
N GLU A 192 -26.17 -5.26 -5.66
CA GLU A 192 -25.61 -3.91 -5.46
C GLU A 192 -24.48 -3.88 -4.43
N LYS A 193 -24.63 -4.49 -3.25
CA LYS A 193 -23.56 -4.63 -2.25
C LYS A 193 -23.98 -5.58 -1.14
N LEU A 194 -22.99 -6.16 -0.45
CA LEU A 194 -23.23 -6.93 0.76
C LEU A 194 -23.73 -6.05 1.91
N THR A 195 -24.63 -6.60 2.73
CA THR A 195 -24.92 -6.08 4.07
C THR A 195 -24.12 -6.88 5.08
N ILE A 196 -23.34 -6.20 5.92
CA ILE A 196 -22.48 -6.85 6.92
C ILE A 196 -22.83 -6.39 8.33
N TYR A 197 -22.46 -7.21 9.31
CA TYR A 197 -22.67 -6.94 10.73
C TYR A 197 -21.35 -7.09 11.48
N GLY A 198 -21.15 -6.32 12.54
CA GLY A 198 -19.99 -6.47 13.41
C GLY A 198 -20.06 -7.73 14.28
N ILE A 199 -18.91 -8.33 14.61
CA ILE A 199 -18.76 -9.51 15.45
C ILE A 199 -17.76 -9.19 16.56
N ASP A 200 -18.15 -9.34 17.82
CA ASP A 200 -17.23 -9.12 18.94
C ASP A 200 -16.28 -10.31 19.19
N THR A 201 -15.30 -10.15 20.09
CA THR A 201 -14.35 -11.21 20.49
C THR A 201 -14.99 -12.46 21.11
N LYS A 202 -16.27 -12.39 21.49
CA LYS A 202 -17.05 -13.55 21.98
C LYS A 202 -17.85 -14.21 20.86
N GLY A 203 -17.75 -13.72 19.63
CA GLY A 203 -18.52 -14.20 18.48
C GLY A 203 -19.95 -13.67 18.42
N GLN A 204 -20.31 -12.67 19.23
CA GLN A 204 -21.65 -12.09 19.20
C GLN A 204 -21.78 -11.15 18.00
N VAL A 205 -22.75 -11.45 17.13
CA VAL A 205 -23.10 -10.62 15.98
C VAL A 205 -23.96 -9.44 16.44
N SER A 206 -23.66 -8.25 15.92
CA SER A 206 -24.44 -7.04 16.15
C SER A 206 -25.80 -7.11 15.46
N ASP A 207 -26.85 -6.59 16.09
CA ASP A 207 -28.18 -6.45 15.47
C ASP A 207 -28.26 -5.28 14.47
N THR A 208 -27.24 -4.41 14.44
CA THR A 208 -27.19 -3.23 13.56
C THR A 208 -26.29 -3.52 12.36
N PRO A 209 -26.79 -3.38 11.12
CA PRO A 209 -25.96 -3.52 9.94
C PRO A 209 -24.96 -2.36 9.81
N LEU A 210 -23.80 -2.64 9.22
CA LEU A 210 -22.77 -1.66 8.89
C LEU A 210 -22.83 -1.44 7.37
N THR A 211 -23.61 -0.45 6.94
CA THR A 211 -23.91 -0.21 5.52
C THR A 211 -23.09 0.90 4.89
N THR A 212 -22.40 1.67 5.72
CA THR A 212 -21.51 2.79 5.37
C THR A 212 -20.20 2.69 6.16
N TYR A 213 -19.14 3.30 5.64
CA TYR A 213 -17.86 3.34 6.33
C TYR A 213 -17.95 4.07 7.69
N ALA A 214 -18.73 5.14 7.79
CA ALA A 214 -18.92 5.87 9.05
C ALA A 214 -19.59 5.01 10.14
N GLU A 215 -20.56 4.16 9.78
CA GLU A 215 -21.17 3.20 10.71
C GLU A 215 -20.17 2.15 11.17
N TYR A 216 -19.37 1.62 10.23
CA TYR A 216 -18.30 0.69 10.53
C TYR A 216 -17.26 1.30 11.48
N GLU A 217 -16.77 2.50 11.20
CA GLU A 217 -15.78 3.19 12.02
C GLU A 217 -16.32 3.47 13.42
N ALA A 218 -17.54 4.00 13.54
CA ALA A 218 -18.18 4.25 14.83
C ALA A 218 -18.35 2.96 15.65
N TRP A 219 -18.70 1.85 14.98
CA TRP A 219 -18.79 0.55 15.63
C TRP A 219 -17.42 0.06 16.12
N VAL A 220 -16.38 0.13 15.27
CA VAL A 220 -15.00 -0.26 15.63
C VAL A 220 -14.50 0.54 16.82
N GLN A 221 -14.63 1.86 16.79
CA GLN A 221 -14.21 2.74 17.89
C GLN A 221 -14.91 2.39 19.20
N LYS A 222 -16.22 2.14 19.14
CA LYS A 222 -16.99 1.69 20.30
C LYS A 222 -16.48 0.36 20.83
N GLN A 223 -16.32 -0.66 19.98
CA GLN A 223 -15.86 -1.97 20.43
C GLN A 223 -14.44 -1.92 21.02
N ARG A 224 -13.53 -1.13 20.45
CA ARG A 224 -12.19 -0.90 21.00
C ARG A 224 -12.25 -0.28 22.39
N SER A 225 -13.07 0.76 22.57
CA SER A 225 -13.24 1.43 23.87
C SER A 225 -13.83 0.50 24.94
N GLU A 226 -14.62 -0.51 24.53
CA GLU A 226 -15.22 -1.51 25.41
C GLU A 226 -14.33 -2.75 25.61
N GLY A 227 -13.14 -2.80 24.99
CA GLY A 227 -12.23 -3.96 25.04
C GLY A 227 -12.80 -5.22 24.37
N LYS A 228 -13.73 -5.03 23.42
CA LYS A 228 -14.46 -6.12 22.75
C LYS A 228 -13.84 -6.56 21.43
N ILE A 229 -12.91 -5.79 20.89
CA ILE A 229 -12.03 -6.14 19.76
C ILE A 229 -10.61 -5.65 20.05
N ASN A 230 -9.59 -6.25 19.41
CA ASN A 230 -8.19 -5.89 19.63
C ASN A 230 -7.86 -4.46 19.16
N GLU A 231 -6.90 -3.81 19.83
CA GLU A 231 -6.48 -2.43 19.51
C GLU A 231 -5.76 -2.33 18.16
N THR A 232 -5.03 -3.38 17.77
CA THR A 232 -4.19 -3.43 16.56
C THR A 232 -4.91 -4.09 15.38
N ASN A 233 -6.15 -3.68 15.14
CA ASN A 233 -6.73 -3.89 13.82
C ASN A 233 -6.17 -2.84 12.89
#